data_AF-A0A960P5E8-F1
#
_entry.id   AF-A0A960P5E8-F1
#
_cell.length_a   1.000
_cell.length_b   1.000
_cell.length_c   1.000
_cell.angle_alpha   90.00
_cell.angle_beta   90.00
_cell.angle_gamma   90.00
#
_symmetry.space_group_name_H-M   'P 1'
#
loop_
_entity.id
_entity.type
_entity.pdbx_description
1 polymer ?
#
loop_
_entity_poly.entity_id
_entity_poly.type
_entity_poly.pdbx_seq_one_letter_code
_entity_poly.pdbx_strand_id
1 'polypeptide(L)'
;DLLYLVGDRHAEEDRLVPMLVDGAPNPRGASFDEPGDPTGGNRRSGARERGPRRRTRWRPPRRTDTVERLGDEGLLPAIYFVFSRKGCDDAAARCFREGIRLTTTEEAARIRVLMEDCTGSLADADLDTLDYDTFCEMASRGIAPHHAGMVPAFREGVERCFTEGLIKVVF
;
A
#
# COMPACT_ATOMS: atom_id res chain seq x y z
N ASP A 1 21.00 6.35 7.63
CA ASP A 1 20.19 7.19 8.54
C ASP A 1 18.73 6.76 8.51
N LEU A 2 18.06 6.83 9.66
CA LEU A 2 16.63 6.55 9.74
C LEU A 2 15.85 7.73 9.14
N LEU A 3 15.08 7.47 8.07
CA LEU A 3 14.32 8.49 7.35
C LEU A 3 12.81 8.31 7.58
N TYR A 4 12.09 9.43 7.51
CA TYR A 4 10.64 9.50 7.55
C TYR A 4 10.14 10.18 6.28
N LEU A 5 9.19 9.56 5.59
CA LEU A 5 8.57 10.12 4.39
C LEU A 5 7.31 10.90 4.78
N VAL A 6 7.24 12.17 4.40
CA VAL A 6 6.07 13.04 4.63
C VAL A 6 5.60 13.66 3.32
N GLY A 7 4.29 13.63 3.07
CA GLY A 7 3.74 14.27 1.88
C GLY A 7 3.59 15.78 2.05
N ASP A 8 3.94 16.53 1.02
CA ASP A 8 3.81 18.00 0.96
C ASP A 8 2.74 18.37 -0.08
N ARG A 9 1.63 18.97 0.34
CA ARG A 9 0.54 19.37 -0.58
C ARG A 9 0.93 20.47 -1.56
N HIS A 10 2.08 21.10 -1.36
CA HIS A 10 2.61 22.15 -2.22
C HIS A 10 3.82 21.72 -3.05
N ALA A 11 4.23 20.46 -2.97
CA ALA A 11 5.29 19.91 -3.80
C ALA A 11 4.75 18.79 -4.70
N GLU A 12 5.47 18.51 -5.79
CA GLU A 12 5.16 17.38 -6.67
C GLU A 12 5.62 16.05 -6.06
N GLU A 13 6.68 16.07 -5.25
CA GLU A 13 7.23 14.88 -4.58
C GLU A 13 7.10 14.97 -3.05
N ASP A 14 6.91 13.79 -2.44
CA ASP A 14 6.94 13.63 -0.98
C ASP A 14 8.39 13.79 -0.46
N ARG A 15 8.55 14.25 0.79
CA ARG A 15 9.84 14.62 1.36
C ARG A 15 10.38 13.57 2.32
N LEU A 16 11.66 13.23 2.17
CA LEU A 16 12.41 12.47 3.18
C LEU A 16 13.00 13.43 4.22
N VAL A 17 12.72 13.15 5.49
CA VAL A 17 13.27 13.89 6.62
C VAL A 17 13.98 12.92 7.57
N PRO A 18 15.15 13.29 8.15
CA PRO A 18 15.78 12.46 9.17
C PRO A 18 14.84 12.27 10.35
N MET A 19 14.66 11.04 10.84
CA MET A 19 13.96 10.80 12.10
C MET A 19 14.77 11.30 13.29
N LEU A 20 16.10 11.23 13.17
CA LEU A 20 17.04 11.67 14.20
C LEU A 20 17.93 12.80 13.65
N VAL A 21 18.16 13.81 14.48
CA VAL A 21 19.13 14.89 14.26
C VAL A 21 20.04 14.90 15.47
N ASP A 22 21.35 14.71 15.26
CA ASP A 22 22.36 14.63 16.33
C ASP A 22 22.03 13.59 17.42
N GLY A 23 21.43 12.46 17.02
CA GLY A 23 21.06 11.37 17.93
C GLY A 23 19.77 11.60 18.73
N ALA A 24 19.13 12.76 18.59
CA ALA A 24 17.84 13.07 19.21
C ALA A 24 16.68 13.03 18.18
N PRO A 25 15.43 12.81 18.59
CA PRO A 25 14.27 12.93 17.70
C PRO A 25 14.26 14.27 16.97
N ASN A 26 13.98 14.25 15.66
CA ASN A 26 13.95 15.46 14.85
C ASN A 26 12.95 16.47 15.43
N PRO A 27 13.38 17.70 15.79
CA PRO A 27 12.52 18.70 16.43
C PRO A 27 11.35 19.15 15.53
N ARG A 28 11.45 18.92 14.22
CA ARG A 28 10.36 19.20 13.26
C ARG A 28 9.30 18.11 13.21
N GLY A 29 9.49 16.96 13.87
CA GLY A 29 8.56 15.82 13.85
C GLY A 29 7.12 16.24 14.16
N ALA A 30 6.92 16.98 15.25
CA ALA A 30 5.61 17.46 15.67
C ALA A 30 4.89 18.36 14.64
N SER A 31 5.64 19.02 13.75
CA SER A 31 5.04 19.87 12.71
C SER A 31 4.40 19.05 11.58
N PHE A 32 4.76 17.77 11.42
CA PHE A 32 4.17 16.86 10.43
C PHE A 32 2.89 16.21 10.94
N ASP A 33 2.72 16.10 12.26
CA ASP A 33 1.57 15.51 12.93
C ASP A 33 0.38 16.47 13.08
N GLU A 34 0.52 17.75 12.69
CA GLU A 34 -0.54 18.75 12.84
C GLU A 34 -1.86 18.27 12.18
N PRO A 35 -2.90 17.97 12.96
CA PRO A 35 -4.09 17.33 12.41
C PRO A 35 -4.86 18.32 11.53
N GLY A 36 -4.94 18.02 10.25
CA GLY A 36 -6.12 18.40 9.48
C GLY A 36 -7.30 17.59 10.02
N ASP A 37 -8.01 18.15 11.02
CA ASP A 37 -9.25 17.66 11.66
C ASP A 37 -9.81 16.32 11.13
N PRO A 38 -9.55 15.18 11.81
CA PRO A 38 -10.08 13.87 11.42
C PRO A 38 -11.45 13.53 12.05
N THR A 39 -12.11 14.45 12.78
CA THR A 39 -13.26 14.06 13.60
C THR A 39 -14.61 14.08 12.88
N GLY A 40 -14.90 12.96 12.20
CA GLY A 40 -16.26 12.43 12.06
C GLY A 40 -16.76 11.81 13.38
N GLY A 41 -16.71 12.57 14.47
CA GLY A 41 -17.07 12.12 15.82
C GLY A 41 -18.12 13.04 16.43
N ASN A 42 -19.33 12.51 16.59
CA ASN A 42 -20.50 13.10 17.23
C ASN A 42 -20.17 13.84 18.56
N ARG A 43 -20.05 15.16 18.53
CA ARG A 43 -20.18 16.02 19.72
C ARG A 43 -21.23 17.10 19.44
N ARG A 44 -22.43 16.87 19.96
CA ARG A 44 -23.45 17.90 20.17
C ARG A 44 -22.90 18.93 21.16
N SER A 45 -22.53 20.11 20.68
CA SER A 45 -22.61 21.37 21.42
C SER A 45 -22.04 22.53 20.60
N GLY A 46 -22.85 23.59 20.45
CA GLY A 46 -22.38 24.93 20.15
C GLY A 46 -22.11 25.24 18.68
N ALA A 47 -23.10 25.85 18.03
CA ALA A 47 -22.88 26.64 16.82
C ALA A 47 -21.88 27.77 17.13
N ARG A 48 -20.66 27.65 16.59
CA ARG A 48 -19.74 28.78 16.36
C ARG A 48 -19.25 28.67 14.93
N GLU A 49 -19.37 29.79 14.22
CA GLU A 49 -19.00 29.98 12.82
C GLU A 49 -17.64 29.37 12.52
N ARG A 50 -17.63 28.28 11.73
CA ARG A 50 -16.40 27.65 11.26
C ARG A 50 -15.90 28.46 10.05
N GLY A 51 -14.95 29.36 10.29
CA GLY A 51 -14.14 29.95 9.22
C GLY A 51 -13.43 28.85 8.40
N PRO A 52 -12.89 29.17 7.20
CA PRO A 52 -12.31 28.19 6.30
C PRO A 52 -11.20 27.41 7.01
N ARG A 53 -11.36 26.09 7.13
CA ARG A 53 -10.32 25.21 7.66
C ARG A 53 -9.08 25.34 6.78
N ARG A 54 -8.03 25.98 7.27
CA ARG A 54 -6.73 26.05 6.59
C ARG A 54 -6.24 24.61 6.44
N ARG A 55 -6.22 24.10 5.21
CA ARG A 55 -5.64 22.77 4.90
C ARG A 55 -4.18 22.79 5.37
N THR A 56 -3.81 21.85 6.22
CA THR A 56 -2.42 21.69 6.67
C THR A 56 -1.55 21.34 5.48
N ARG A 57 -0.36 21.94 5.40
CA ARG A 57 0.60 21.72 4.29
C ARG A 57 0.99 20.24 4.17
N TRP A 58 1.15 19.58 5.31
CA TRP A 58 1.62 18.21 5.39
C TRP A 58 0.46 17.20 5.31
N ARG A 59 0.77 16.01 4.82
CA ARG A 59 -0.15 14.87 4.75
C ARG A 59 0.64 13.58 4.92
N PRO A 60 -0.01 12.48 5.31
CA PRO A 60 0.57 11.15 5.10
C PRO A 60 0.91 10.96 3.61
N PRO A 61 2.06 10.32 3.29
CA PRO A 61 2.42 10.00 1.92
C PRO A 61 1.35 9.10 1.29
N ARG A 62 1.15 9.16 -0.04
CA ARG A 62 0.25 8.18 -0.66
C ARG A 62 0.98 6.86 -0.70
N ARG A 63 0.22 5.76 -0.60
CA ARG A 63 0.79 4.41 -0.69
C ARG A 63 1.51 4.19 -2.02
N THR A 64 0.95 4.71 -3.11
CA THR A 64 1.53 4.63 -4.45
C THR A 64 2.83 5.41 -4.55
N ASP A 65 2.85 6.68 -4.14
CA ASP A 65 4.06 7.51 -4.04
C ASP A 65 5.17 6.78 -3.23
N THR A 66 4.82 6.17 -2.08
CA THR A 66 5.77 5.39 -1.28
C THR A 66 6.28 4.15 -2.02
N VAL A 67 5.40 3.38 -2.66
CA VAL A 67 5.78 2.14 -3.36
C VAL A 67 6.67 2.42 -4.56
N GLU A 68 6.35 3.42 -5.38
CA GLU A 68 7.18 3.84 -6.51
C GLU A 68 8.56 4.26 -6.04
N ARG A 69 8.62 5.09 -4.99
CA ARG A 69 9.90 5.52 -4.42
C ARG A 69 10.75 4.37 -3.92
N LEU A 70 10.16 3.40 -3.22
CA LEU A 70 10.88 2.20 -2.77
C LEU A 70 11.38 1.38 -3.96
N GLY A 71 10.62 1.32 -5.05
CA GLY A 71 11.04 0.69 -6.30
C GLY A 71 12.25 1.38 -6.92
N ASP A 72 12.18 2.71 -7.07
CA ASP A 72 13.25 3.52 -7.66
C ASP A 72 14.55 3.46 -6.86
N GLU A 73 14.45 3.33 -5.53
CA GLU A 73 15.61 3.19 -4.63
C GLU A 73 16.11 1.74 -4.48
N GLY A 74 15.49 0.77 -5.15
CA GLY A 74 15.89 -0.64 -5.06
C GLY A 74 15.65 -1.27 -3.68
N LEU A 75 14.64 -0.76 -2.95
CA LEU A 75 14.30 -1.17 -1.58
C LEU A 75 13.14 -2.18 -1.52
N LEU A 76 12.65 -2.64 -2.67
CA LEU A 76 11.68 -3.74 -2.75
C LEU A 76 12.39 -5.10 -2.71
N PRO A 77 11.78 -6.15 -2.14
CA PRO A 77 10.37 -6.25 -1.73
C PRO A 77 10.05 -5.61 -0.36
N ALA A 78 8.80 -5.19 -0.17
CA ALA A 78 8.32 -4.56 1.06
C ALA A 78 6.96 -5.10 1.54
N ILE A 79 6.73 -5.04 2.86
CA ILE A 79 5.44 -5.34 3.50
C ILE A 79 4.86 -4.02 4.02
N TYR A 80 3.70 -3.63 3.50
CA TYR A 80 2.99 -2.43 3.92
C TYR A 80 1.90 -2.81 4.92
N PHE A 81 2.18 -2.74 6.22
CA PHE A 81 1.21 -3.15 7.24
C PHE A 81 -0.08 -2.33 7.23
N VAL A 82 -1.20 -2.97 6.94
CA VAL A 82 -2.55 -2.40 7.09
C VAL A 82 -3.35 -3.20 8.12
N PHE A 83 -3.78 -2.56 9.21
CA PHE A 83 -4.55 -3.19 10.29
C PHE A 83 -6.05 -3.34 9.96
N SER A 84 -6.36 -3.78 8.74
CA SER A 84 -7.73 -4.05 8.28
C SER A 84 -7.67 -4.97 7.07
N ARG A 85 -8.35 -6.12 7.13
CA ARG A 85 -8.45 -7.07 6.00
C ARG A 85 -8.91 -6.38 4.72
N LYS A 86 -10.05 -5.68 4.78
CA LYS A 86 -10.55 -4.85 3.67
C LYS A 86 -9.56 -3.74 3.28
N GLY A 87 -8.81 -3.20 4.24
CA GLY A 87 -7.81 -2.17 3.97
C GLY A 87 -6.63 -2.69 3.14
N CYS A 88 -6.22 -3.95 3.34
CA CYS A 88 -5.22 -4.62 2.51
C CYS A 88 -5.71 -4.73 1.05
N ASP A 89 -6.94 -5.22 0.85
CA ASP A 89 -7.57 -5.33 -0.48
C ASP A 89 -7.67 -3.97 -1.17
N ASP A 90 -8.20 -2.97 -0.45
CA ASP A 90 -8.40 -1.62 -0.97
C ASP A 90 -7.04 -0.94 -1.32
N ALA A 91 -5.97 -1.26 -0.59
CA ALA A 91 -4.63 -0.73 -0.84
C ALA A 91 -3.98 -1.36 -2.07
N ALA A 92 -4.03 -2.69 -2.20
CA ALA A 92 -3.53 -3.40 -3.37
C ALA A 92 -4.30 -2.97 -4.64
N ALA A 93 -5.63 -2.95 -4.58
CA ALA A 93 -6.50 -2.52 -5.67
C ALA A 93 -6.30 -1.04 -6.06
N ARG A 94 -5.90 -0.17 -5.12
CA ARG A 94 -5.54 1.21 -5.44
C ARG A 94 -4.26 1.27 -6.26
N CYS A 95 -3.20 0.60 -5.83
CA CYS A 95 -1.94 0.57 -6.57
C CYS A 95 -2.14 -0.02 -7.96
N PHE A 96 -2.95 -1.07 -8.07
CA PHE A 96 -3.34 -1.66 -9.35
C PHE A 96 -4.04 -0.65 -10.28
N ARG A 97 -5.07 0.05 -9.79
CA ARG A 97 -5.82 1.05 -10.56
C ARG A 97 -5.00 2.28 -10.94
N GLU A 98 -4.04 2.67 -10.11
CA GLU A 98 -3.10 3.76 -10.39
C GLU A 98 -1.98 3.34 -11.36
N GLY A 99 -1.96 2.08 -11.81
CA GLY A 99 -1.11 1.61 -12.90
C GLY A 99 0.27 1.11 -12.47
N ILE A 100 0.50 0.92 -11.17
CA ILE A 100 1.77 0.43 -10.65
C ILE A 100 2.12 -0.93 -11.27
N ARG A 101 3.35 -1.05 -11.78
CA ARG A 101 3.94 -2.29 -12.31
C ARG A 101 5.38 -2.39 -11.83
N LEU A 102 5.66 -3.44 -11.06
CA LEU A 102 6.94 -3.68 -10.40
C LEU A 102 7.63 -4.94 -10.92
N THR A 103 7.10 -5.51 -11.99
CA THR A 103 7.55 -6.77 -12.61
C THR A 103 7.93 -6.57 -14.06
N THR A 104 8.94 -7.34 -14.47
CA THR A 104 9.24 -7.63 -15.87
C THR A 104 8.20 -8.57 -16.47
N THR A 105 8.24 -8.73 -17.80
CA THR A 105 7.36 -9.68 -18.50
C THR A 105 7.63 -11.13 -18.05
N GLU A 106 8.88 -11.46 -17.82
CA GLU A 106 9.33 -12.79 -17.38
C GLU A 106 8.85 -13.08 -15.96
N GLU A 107 8.99 -12.13 -15.04
CA GLU A 107 8.47 -12.25 -13.68
C GLU A 107 6.95 -12.38 -13.69
N ALA A 108 6.24 -11.58 -14.50
CA ALA A 108 4.79 -11.67 -14.63
C ALA A 108 4.35 -13.06 -15.13
N ALA A 109 5.03 -13.63 -16.12
CA ALA A 109 4.74 -14.97 -16.61
C ALA A 109 4.97 -16.04 -15.52
N ARG A 110 6.07 -15.92 -14.76
CA ARG A 110 6.36 -16.82 -13.64
C ARG A 110 5.28 -16.75 -12.55
N ILE A 111 4.80 -15.55 -12.23
CA ILE A 111 3.72 -15.35 -11.25
C ILE A 111 2.44 -16.08 -11.68
N ARG A 112 2.05 -15.99 -12.96
CA ARG A 112 0.86 -16.68 -13.46
C ARG A 112 0.94 -18.19 -13.30
N VAL A 113 2.09 -18.78 -13.63
CA VAL A 113 2.33 -20.22 -13.43
C VAL A 113 2.19 -20.60 -11.95
N LEU A 114 2.80 -19.82 -11.04
CA LEU A 114 2.69 -20.10 -9.60
C LEU A 114 1.27 -19.95 -9.06
N MET A 115 0.51 -18.98 -9.58
CA MET A 115 -0.89 -18.79 -9.20
C MET A 115 -1.74 -19.95 -9.70
N GLU A 116 -1.60 -20.34 -10.97
CA GLU A 116 -2.28 -21.48 -11.57
C GLU A 116 -1.97 -22.79 -10.82
N ASP A 117 -0.71 -23.03 -10.45
CA ASP A 117 -0.31 -24.19 -9.65
C ASP A 117 -1.07 -24.25 -8.31
N CYS A 118 -1.24 -23.10 -7.65
CA CYS A 118 -1.91 -23.02 -6.35
C CYS A 118 -3.45 -23.09 -6.47
N THR A 119 -4.02 -22.63 -7.59
CA THR A 119 -5.47 -22.55 -7.78
C THR A 119 -6.07 -23.64 -8.65
N GLY A 120 -5.25 -24.48 -9.29
CA GLY A 120 -5.69 -25.48 -10.27
C GLY A 120 -6.64 -26.56 -9.74
N SER A 121 -6.82 -26.69 -8.43
CA SER A 121 -7.83 -27.56 -7.83
C SER A 121 -9.22 -26.93 -7.67
N LEU A 122 -9.35 -25.62 -7.88
CA LEU A 122 -10.61 -24.91 -7.77
C LEU A 122 -11.40 -25.06 -9.08
N ALA A 123 -12.74 -25.11 -8.99
CA ALA A 123 -13.58 -25.12 -10.17
C ALA A 123 -13.63 -23.73 -10.81
N ASP A 124 -13.80 -23.66 -12.13
CA ASP A 124 -13.87 -22.39 -12.87
C ASP A 124 -14.94 -21.44 -12.30
N ALA A 125 -16.11 -21.97 -11.91
CA ALA A 125 -17.18 -21.17 -11.30
C ALA A 125 -16.78 -20.54 -9.94
N ASP A 126 -15.91 -21.21 -9.18
CA ASP A 126 -15.38 -20.66 -7.94
C ASP A 126 -14.34 -19.58 -8.24
N LEU A 127 -13.47 -19.80 -9.23
CA LEU A 127 -12.48 -18.80 -9.68
C LEU A 127 -13.16 -17.51 -10.18
N ASP A 128 -14.23 -17.64 -10.96
CA ASP A 128 -15.06 -16.53 -11.43
C ASP A 128 -15.68 -15.77 -10.25
N THR A 129 -16.25 -16.48 -9.28
CA THR A 129 -16.86 -15.88 -8.07
C THR A 129 -15.82 -15.14 -7.23
N LEU A 130 -14.58 -15.60 -7.24
CA LEU A 130 -13.46 -15.03 -6.49
C LEU A 130 -12.73 -13.90 -7.23
N ASP A 131 -13.14 -13.55 -8.46
CA ASP A 131 -12.47 -12.56 -9.32
C ASP A 131 -10.98 -12.88 -9.52
N TYR A 132 -10.68 -14.17 -9.75
CA TYR A 132 -9.31 -14.67 -9.88
C TYR A 132 -8.53 -13.95 -10.98
N ASP A 133 -9.14 -13.64 -12.11
CA ASP A 133 -8.46 -12.96 -13.22
C ASP A 133 -7.93 -11.59 -12.81
N THR A 134 -8.74 -10.79 -12.10
CA THR A 134 -8.31 -9.49 -11.59
C THR A 134 -7.22 -9.64 -10.53
N PHE A 135 -7.36 -10.64 -9.64
CA PHE A 135 -6.34 -10.94 -8.65
C PHE A 135 -5.00 -11.35 -9.29
N CYS A 136 -5.04 -12.24 -10.28
CA CYS A 136 -3.86 -12.75 -10.97
C CYS A 136 -3.18 -11.65 -11.81
N GLU A 137 -3.95 -10.78 -12.46
CA GLU A 137 -3.43 -9.61 -13.17
C GLU A 137 -2.75 -8.61 -12.21
N MET A 138 -3.33 -8.39 -11.03
CA MET A 138 -2.72 -7.56 -9.98
C MET A 138 -1.42 -8.17 -9.46
N ALA A 139 -1.44 -9.47 -9.11
CA ALA A 139 -0.27 -10.21 -8.66
C ALA A 139 0.84 -10.20 -9.71
N SER A 140 0.48 -10.35 -10.99
CA SER A 140 1.41 -10.31 -12.12
C SER A 140 2.12 -8.97 -12.29
N ARG A 141 1.64 -7.90 -11.65
CA ARG A 141 2.30 -6.59 -11.55
C ARG A 141 3.21 -6.44 -10.32
N GLY A 142 3.34 -7.49 -9.53
CA GLY A 142 4.15 -7.52 -8.31
C GLY A 142 3.45 -6.96 -7.08
N ILE A 143 2.11 -6.91 -7.07
CA ILE A 143 1.30 -6.31 -6.01
C ILE A 143 0.28 -7.33 -5.52
N ALA A 144 0.10 -7.51 -4.22
CA ALA A 144 -1.00 -8.33 -3.71
C ALA A 144 -1.49 -7.88 -2.33
N PRO A 145 -2.77 -8.10 -1.98
CA PRO A 145 -3.18 -8.12 -0.59
C PRO A 145 -2.61 -9.37 0.11
N HIS A 146 -2.33 -9.28 1.41
CA HIS A 146 -2.02 -10.43 2.26
C HIS A 146 -2.67 -10.29 3.63
N HIS A 147 -3.71 -11.09 3.88
CA HIS A 147 -4.39 -11.08 5.16
C HIS A 147 -5.01 -12.44 5.52
N ALA A 148 -5.30 -12.64 6.81
CA ALA A 148 -5.83 -13.91 7.32
C ALA A 148 -7.18 -14.37 6.71
N GLY A 149 -7.97 -13.45 6.14
CA GLY A 149 -9.24 -13.77 5.49
C GLY A 149 -9.16 -14.20 4.01
N MET A 150 -7.97 -14.32 3.43
CA MET A 150 -7.83 -14.72 2.02
C MET A 150 -8.17 -16.19 1.82
N VAL A 151 -8.66 -16.53 0.62
CA VAL A 151 -8.78 -17.92 0.17
C VAL A 151 -7.41 -18.60 0.30
N PRO A 152 -7.31 -19.78 0.94
CA PRO A 152 -6.02 -20.42 1.20
C PRO A 152 -5.12 -20.56 -0.02
N ALA A 153 -5.69 -20.95 -1.18
CA ALA A 153 -4.96 -21.06 -2.45
C ALA A 153 -4.34 -19.73 -2.90
N PHE A 154 -5.07 -18.62 -2.78
CA PHE A 154 -4.56 -17.29 -3.16
C PHE A 154 -3.46 -16.84 -2.21
N ARG A 155 -3.64 -17.09 -0.90
CA ARG A 155 -2.63 -16.78 0.12
C ARG A 155 -1.34 -17.54 -0.14
N GLU A 156 -1.44 -18.84 -0.43
CA GLU A 156 -0.27 -19.67 -0.76
C GLU A 156 0.44 -19.18 -2.03
N GLY A 157 -0.31 -18.83 -3.07
CA GLY A 157 0.24 -18.23 -4.28
C GLY A 157 1.02 -16.94 -4.00
N VAL A 158 0.46 -16.04 -3.17
CA VAL A 158 1.15 -14.80 -2.76
C VAL A 158 2.42 -15.10 -1.96
N GLU A 159 2.35 -16.03 -1.00
CA GLU A 159 3.49 -16.41 -0.15
C GLU A 159 4.63 -17.02 -0.96
N ARG A 160 4.32 -17.90 -1.92
CA ARG A 160 5.31 -18.46 -2.86
C ARG A 160 5.94 -17.38 -3.73
N CYS A 161 5.11 -16.53 -4.34
CA CYS A 161 5.61 -15.44 -5.19
C CYS A 161 6.46 -14.43 -4.40
N PHE A 162 6.09 -14.09 -3.17
CA PHE A 162 6.86 -13.18 -2.33
C PHE A 162 8.19 -13.80 -1.89
N THR A 163 8.20 -15.10 -1.56
CA THR A 163 9.42 -15.84 -1.22
C THR A 163 10.39 -15.94 -2.41
N GLU A 164 9.88 -16.09 -3.64
CA GLU A 164 10.68 -16.02 -4.87
C GLU A 164 11.08 -14.58 -5.27
N GLY A 165 10.65 -13.56 -4.51
CA GLY A 165 10.94 -12.15 -4.79
C GLY A 165 10.19 -11.58 -6.00
N LEU A 166 9.13 -12.25 -6.47
CA LEU A 166 8.34 -11.85 -7.64
C LEU A 166 7.26 -10.82 -7.29
N ILE A 167 6.53 -11.04 -6.20
CA ILE A 167 5.67 -10.00 -5.63
C ILE A 167 6.55 -9.03 -4.85
N LYS A 168 6.54 -7.77 -5.25
CA LYS A 168 7.41 -6.73 -4.72
C LYS A 168 6.77 -5.97 -3.56
N VAL A 169 5.44 -5.95 -3.47
CA VAL A 169 4.73 -5.36 -2.34
C VAL A 169 3.50 -6.17 -1.94
N VAL A 170 3.36 -6.40 -0.63
CA VAL A 170 2.14 -6.93 -0.03
C VAL A 170 1.54 -5.95 0.99
N PHE A 171 0.22 -6.00 1.14
CA PHE A 171 -0.55 -5.10 2.02
C PHE A 171 -1.31 -5.87 3.10
#